data_AF-A0A235F591-F1
#
_entry.id   AF-A0A235F591-F1
#
_cell.length_a   1.000
_cell.length_b   1.000
_cell.length_c   1.000
_cell.angle_alpha   90.00
_cell.angle_beta   90.00
_cell.angle_gamma   90.00
#
_symmetry.space_group_name_H-M   'P 1'
#
loop_
_entity.id
_entity.type
_entity.pdbx_description
1 polymer ?
#
loop_
_entity_poly.entity_id
_entity_poly.type
_entity_poly.pdbx_seq_one_letter_code
_entity_poly.pdbx_strand_id
1 'polypeptide(L)'
;MKLSSKLLGQVYQFGSLKEVMAKANEEKSGDRLAGVAADTVQERIAAKQVLSELTLQQIRENPLLAPEEDEVSRIIEEQVNEKIYGTIKNWSVLELREYILSDETSGSDILRASRGMNSEMIAAVTKLMSNLDLVHGANKIEVVTKCNIELGRKGTLSSRLQPNHPTDNVDGMLASLKEGLSYGVGDAVIGINPVDDSVESVKRLLHATKDFMDRWKVPTQNCVLAHVTTQMKAIEQ
;
A
#
# COMPACT_ATOMS: atom_id res chain seq x y z
N MET A 1 -19.87 5.75 19.63
CA MET A 1 -18.48 6.16 19.31
C MET A 1 -18.17 7.46 20.03
N LYS A 2 -17.08 7.53 20.80
CA LYS A 2 -16.66 8.76 21.51
C LYS A 2 -15.70 9.53 20.59
N LEU A 3 -16.12 10.71 20.11
CA LEU A 3 -15.34 11.56 19.19
C LEU A 3 -14.77 12.81 19.88
N SER A 4 -14.44 12.69 21.16
CA SER A 4 -13.87 13.79 21.93
C SER A 4 -12.81 13.30 22.90
N SER A 5 -11.83 14.15 23.17
CA SER A 5 -10.81 13.92 24.19
C SER A 5 -10.57 15.19 25.00
N LYS A 6 -10.10 15.03 26.23
CA LYS A 6 -9.64 16.11 27.09
C LYS A 6 -8.13 16.02 27.24
N LEU A 7 -7.41 17.03 26.74
CA LEU A 7 -5.96 17.11 26.81
C LEU A 7 -5.56 18.44 27.47
N LEU A 8 -4.75 18.36 28.54
CA LEU A 8 -4.25 19.53 29.29
C LEU A 8 -5.35 20.53 29.70
N GLY A 9 -6.54 20.03 30.06
CA GLY A 9 -7.67 20.86 30.48
C GLY A 9 -8.55 21.40 29.34
N GLN A 10 -8.13 21.29 28.08
CA GLN A 10 -8.94 21.64 26.91
C GLN A 10 -9.68 20.41 26.38
N VAL A 11 -10.92 20.62 25.92
CA VAL A 11 -11.75 19.59 25.29
C VAL A 11 -11.67 19.77 23.78
N TYR A 12 -11.24 18.72 23.09
CA TYR A 12 -11.23 18.62 21.64
C TYR A 12 -12.39 17.73 21.22
N GLN A 13 -13.19 18.20 20.27
CA GLN A 13 -14.33 17.48 19.71
C GLN A 13 -14.19 17.43 18.19
N PHE A 14 -14.39 16.24 17.63
CA PHE A 14 -14.34 15.99 16.20
C PHE A 14 -15.74 15.66 15.70
N GLY A 15 -16.12 16.19 14.54
CA GLY A 15 -17.45 16.06 13.95
C GLY A 15 -17.69 14.70 13.29
N SER A 16 -16.64 13.96 12.94
CA SER A 16 -16.78 12.65 12.28
C SER A 16 -15.53 11.78 12.44
N LEU A 17 -15.65 10.49 12.12
CA LEU A 17 -14.49 9.59 12.00
C LEU A 17 -13.52 10.07 10.92
N LYS A 18 -14.04 10.61 9.81
CA LYS A 18 -13.23 11.18 8.72
C LYS A 18 -12.31 12.28 9.22
N GLU A 19 -12.83 13.17 10.06
CA GLU A 19 -12.06 14.26 10.68
C GLU A 19 -11.01 13.72 11.66
N VAL A 20 -11.36 12.76 12.53
CA VAL A 20 -10.39 12.12 13.44
C VAL A 20 -9.25 11.47 12.65
N MET A 21 -9.60 10.69 11.62
CA MET A 21 -8.62 10.00 10.77
C MET A 21 -7.70 10.99 10.04
N ALA A 22 -8.22 12.11 9.56
CA ALA A 22 -7.42 13.13 8.91
C ALA A 22 -6.49 13.85 9.90
N LYS A 23 -7.03 14.37 11.01
CA LYS A 23 -6.27 15.14 12.00
C LYS A 23 -5.27 14.29 12.80
N ALA A 24 -5.46 12.97 12.87
CA ALA A 24 -4.51 12.05 13.50
C ALA A 24 -3.24 11.78 12.66
N ASN A 25 -3.17 12.21 11.40
CA ASN A 25 -1.95 12.10 10.60
C ASN A 25 -0.81 12.94 11.18
N GLU A 26 0.43 12.46 10.95
CA GLU A 26 1.57 13.36 10.99
C GLU A 26 1.49 14.42 9.90
N GLU A 27 2.29 15.47 10.05
CA GLU A 27 2.32 16.61 9.15
C GLU A 27 2.55 16.21 7.69
N LYS A 28 1.62 16.58 6.80
CA LYS A 28 1.66 16.29 5.37
C LYS A 28 1.15 17.50 4.58
N SER A 29 1.90 17.96 3.59
CA SER A 29 1.53 19.12 2.76
C SER A 29 0.19 18.92 2.03
N GLY A 30 -0.08 17.71 1.53
CA GLY A 30 -1.35 17.37 0.88
C GLY A 30 -2.56 17.54 1.80
N ASP A 31 -2.47 17.06 3.04
CA ASP A 31 -3.57 17.18 4.02
C ASP A 31 -3.83 18.65 4.39
N ARG A 32 -2.78 19.48 4.48
CA ARG A 32 -2.95 20.94 4.67
C ARG A 32 -3.59 21.61 3.47
N LEU A 33 -3.13 21.29 2.26
CA LEU A 33 -3.69 21.83 1.02
C LEU A 33 -5.17 21.47 0.85
N ALA A 34 -5.57 20.27 1.28
CA ALA A 34 -6.94 19.82 1.29
C ALA A 34 -7.78 20.38 2.47
N GLY A 35 -7.16 21.09 3.42
CA GLY A 35 -7.86 21.67 4.58
C GLY A 35 -8.32 20.65 5.61
N VAL A 36 -7.73 19.45 5.67
CA VAL A 36 -8.14 18.35 6.56
C VAL A 36 -7.13 18.04 7.66
N ALA A 37 -5.93 18.65 7.61
CA ALA A 37 -4.91 18.50 8.63
C ALA A 37 -5.34 19.08 9.99
N ALA A 38 -4.70 18.62 11.06
CA ALA A 38 -4.83 19.27 12.37
C ALA A 38 -4.20 20.68 12.34
N ASP A 39 -4.85 21.65 12.96
CA ASP A 39 -4.40 23.03 13.05
C ASP A 39 -3.18 23.16 13.98
N THR A 40 -3.13 22.31 15.00
CA THR A 40 -2.07 22.32 16.02
C THR A 40 -1.59 20.91 16.35
N VAL A 41 -0.40 20.84 16.97
CA VAL A 41 0.15 19.58 17.49
C VAL A 41 -0.77 19.00 18.56
N GLN A 42 -1.32 19.84 19.45
CA GLN A 42 -2.22 19.41 20.52
C GLN A 42 -3.50 18.78 19.96
N GLU A 43 -4.08 19.36 18.91
CA GLU A 43 -5.23 18.79 18.22
C GLU A 43 -4.90 17.45 17.56
N ARG A 44 -3.72 17.33 16.93
CA ARG A 44 -3.24 16.06 16.38
C ARG A 44 -3.13 14.98 17.46
N ILE A 45 -2.54 15.31 18.61
CA ILE A 45 -2.42 14.38 19.73
C ILE A 45 -3.80 14.00 20.28
N ALA A 46 -4.72 14.96 20.39
CA ALA A 46 -6.10 14.68 20.78
C ALA A 46 -6.82 13.77 19.77
N ALA A 47 -6.60 13.96 18.47
CA ALA A 47 -7.15 13.11 17.42
C ALA A 47 -6.58 11.69 17.48
N LYS A 48 -5.27 11.53 17.69
CA LYS A 48 -4.64 10.22 17.92
C LYS A 48 -5.18 9.54 19.18
N GLN A 49 -5.40 10.28 20.26
CA GLN A 49 -5.99 9.73 21.48
C GLN A 49 -7.42 9.23 21.24
N VAL A 50 -8.27 10.03 20.58
CA VAL A 50 -9.61 9.58 20.18
C VAL A 50 -9.53 8.33 19.31
N LEU A 51 -8.69 8.34 18.27
CA LEU A 51 -8.51 7.21 17.36
C LEU A 51 -8.05 5.95 18.08
N SER A 52 -7.17 6.08 19.07
CA SER A 52 -6.64 4.96 19.85
C SER A 52 -7.71 4.24 20.68
N GLU A 53 -8.76 4.95 21.11
CA GLU A 53 -9.88 4.42 21.90
C GLU A 53 -11.01 3.83 21.02
N LEU A 54 -11.01 4.09 19.72
CA LEU A 54 -12.03 3.57 18.81
C LEU A 54 -11.86 2.06 18.62
N THR A 55 -12.98 1.34 18.56
CA THR A 55 -12.94 -0.08 18.22
C THR A 55 -12.89 -0.30 16.71
N LEU A 56 -12.37 -1.46 16.28
CA LEU A 56 -12.39 -1.87 14.87
C LEU A 56 -13.84 -1.90 14.33
N GLN A 57 -14.79 -2.35 15.15
CA GLN A 57 -16.22 -2.30 14.81
C GLN A 57 -16.71 -0.89 14.55
N GLN A 58 -16.38 0.07 15.40
CA GLN A 58 -16.79 1.47 15.21
C GLN A 58 -16.23 2.04 13.90
N ILE A 59 -15.02 1.65 13.52
CA ILE A 59 -14.43 2.06 12.24
C ILE A 59 -15.17 1.42 11.06
N ARG A 60 -15.44 0.11 11.11
CA ARG A 60 -16.13 -0.61 10.03
C ARG A 60 -17.55 -0.12 9.79
N GLU A 61 -18.29 0.11 10.87
CA GLU A 61 -19.69 0.55 10.81
C GLU A 61 -19.86 2.02 10.39
N ASN A 62 -18.75 2.78 10.29
CA ASN A 62 -18.76 4.19 9.88
C ASN A 62 -17.77 4.41 8.73
N PRO A 63 -17.99 3.78 7.55
CA PRO A 63 -17.03 3.83 6.46
C PRO A 63 -16.88 5.26 5.93
N LEU A 64 -15.68 5.61 5.44
CA LEU A 64 -15.39 6.97 4.97
C LEU A 64 -16.10 7.29 3.64
N LEU A 65 -16.36 6.25 2.85
CA LEU A 65 -17.19 6.21 1.64
C LEU A 65 -18.13 5.01 1.76
N ALA A 66 -19.39 5.17 1.38
CA ALA A 66 -20.38 4.11 1.48
C ALA A 66 -20.10 3.01 0.43
N PRO A 67 -20.03 1.71 0.79
CA PRO A 67 -19.86 0.61 -0.17
C PRO A 67 -20.93 0.55 -1.28
N GLU A 68 -22.11 1.11 -1.02
CA GLU A 68 -23.20 1.22 -1.99
C GLU A 68 -22.92 2.28 -3.07
N GLU A 69 -22.07 3.26 -2.76
CA GLU A 69 -21.75 4.41 -3.62
C GLU A 69 -20.33 4.32 -4.23
N ASP A 70 -19.46 3.45 -3.71
CA ASP A 70 -18.06 3.33 -4.11
C ASP A 70 -17.62 1.86 -4.29
N GLU A 71 -17.21 1.52 -5.51
CA GLU A 71 -16.81 0.15 -5.88
C GLU A 71 -15.54 -0.31 -5.14
N VAL A 72 -14.62 0.59 -4.84
CA VAL A 72 -13.39 0.25 -4.10
C VAL A 72 -13.75 -0.16 -2.66
N SER A 73 -14.61 0.61 -2.00
CA SER A 73 -15.13 0.32 -0.67
C SER A 73 -15.90 -1.01 -0.64
N ARG A 74 -16.70 -1.29 -1.68
CA ARG A 74 -17.37 -2.60 -1.83
C ARG A 74 -16.38 -3.76 -1.92
N ILE A 75 -15.36 -3.66 -2.78
CA ILE A 75 -14.34 -4.70 -2.96
C ILE A 75 -13.55 -4.95 -1.66
N ILE A 76 -13.25 -3.90 -0.89
CA ILE A 76 -12.58 -4.02 0.40
C ILE A 76 -13.47 -4.77 1.40
N GLU A 77 -14.74 -4.37 1.50
CA GLU A 77 -15.69 -4.96 2.44
C GLU A 77 -15.98 -6.44 2.13
N GLU A 78 -16.16 -6.80 0.86
CA GLU A 78 -16.39 -8.17 0.41
C GLU A 78 -15.22 -9.13 0.70
N GLN A 79 -14.01 -8.60 0.89
CA GLN A 79 -12.83 -9.41 1.21
C GLN A 79 -12.69 -9.73 2.71
N VAL A 80 -13.47 -9.07 3.57
CA VAL A 80 -13.41 -9.27 5.01
C VAL A 80 -13.96 -10.65 5.39
N ASN A 81 -13.16 -11.43 6.10
CA ASN A 81 -13.57 -12.70 6.67
C ASN A 81 -14.32 -12.46 7.99
N GLU A 82 -15.64 -12.64 7.97
CA GLU A 82 -16.51 -12.36 9.12
C GLU A 82 -16.17 -13.14 10.39
N LYS A 83 -15.69 -14.39 10.26
CA LYS A 83 -15.34 -15.20 11.43
C LYS A 83 -14.11 -14.64 12.12
N ILE A 84 -13.11 -14.20 11.35
CA ILE A 84 -11.89 -13.60 11.88
C ILE A 84 -12.21 -12.21 12.43
N TYR A 85 -12.94 -11.38 11.68
CA TYR A 85 -13.41 -10.09 12.14
C TYR A 85 -14.16 -10.20 13.48
N GLY A 86 -15.05 -11.18 13.63
CA GLY A 86 -15.79 -11.42 14.88
C GLY A 86 -14.91 -11.61 16.11
N THR A 87 -13.66 -12.06 15.95
CA THR A 87 -12.69 -12.23 17.05
C THR A 87 -11.95 -10.94 17.42
N ILE A 88 -11.82 -9.99 16.50
CA ILE A 88 -11.04 -8.74 16.69
C ILE A 88 -11.90 -7.47 16.72
N LYS A 89 -13.19 -7.55 16.35
CA LYS A 89 -14.07 -6.38 16.18
C LYS A 89 -14.14 -5.44 17.40
N ASN A 90 -14.01 -6.01 18.59
CA ASN A 90 -14.10 -5.27 19.86
C ASN A 90 -12.75 -4.69 20.30
N TRP A 91 -11.65 -5.01 19.61
CA TRP A 91 -10.36 -4.41 19.90
C TRP A 91 -10.39 -2.93 19.56
N SER A 92 -9.80 -2.13 20.43
CA SER A 92 -9.39 -0.77 20.15
C SER A 92 -8.26 -0.73 19.12
N VAL A 93 -8.10 0.39 18.43
CA VAL A 93 -6.96 0.59 17.51
C VAL A 93 -5.64 0.48 18.28
N LEU A 94 -5.61 0.92 19.55
CA LEU A 94 -4.43 0.77 20.40
C LEU A 94 -4.12 -0.70 20.68
N GLU A 95 -5.12 -1.51 21.06
CA GLU A 95 -4.92 -2.95 21.26
C GLU A 95 -4.44 -3.64 19.98
N LEU A 96 -4.94 -3.23 18.80
CA LEU A 96 -4.44 -3.72 17.52
C LEU A 96 -2.95 -3.35 17.30
N ARG A 97 -2.54 -2.12 17.62
CA ARG A 97 -1.13 -1.70 17.56
C ARG A 97 -0.27 -2.59 18.45
N GLU A 98 -0.64 -2.75 19.71
CA GLU A 98 0.11 -3.56 20.67
C GLU A 98 0.16 -5.04 20.25
N TYR A 99 -0.94 -5.57 19.70
CA TYR A 99 -0.97 -6.92 19.13
C TYR A 99 0.04 -7.10 18.00
N ILE A 100 0.12 -6.15 17.05
CA ILE A 100 1.08 -6.19 15.93
C ILE A 100 2.52 -6.13 16.44
N LEU A 101 2.80 -5.30 17.44
CA LEU A 101 4.15 -5.04 17.96
C LEU A 101 4.64 -6.07 18.98
N SER A 102 3.74 -6.83 19.62
CA SER A 102 4.11 -7.84 20.63
C SER A 102 5.07 -8.90 20.08
N ASP A 103 6.13 -9.23 20.82
CA ASP A 103 7.07 -10.31 20.48
C ASP A 103 6.41 -11.70 20.42
N GLU A 104 5.26 -11.87 21.09
CA GLU A 104 4.48 -13.12 21.11
C GLU A 104 3.65 -13.32 19.82
N THR A 105 3.36 -12.24 19.09
CA THR A 105 2.57 -12.29 17.86
C THR A 105 3.45 -12.53 16.65
N SER A 106 3.28 -13.67 15.96
CA SER A 106 4.06 -13.97 14.76
C SER A 106 3.54 -13.23 13.51
N GLY A 107 4.37 -13.15 12.46
CA GLY A 107 3.93 -12.61 11.15
C GLY A 107 2.74 -13.35 10.56
N SER A 108 2.66 -14.68 10.76
CA SER A 108 1.51 -15.48 10.32
C SER A 108 0.23 -15.15 11.10
N ASP A 109 0.34 -14.81 12.38
CA ASP A 109 -0.81 -14.39 13.18
C ASP A 109 -1.34 -13.04 12.68
N ILE A 110 -0.44 -12.11 12.36
CA ILE A 110 -0.81 -10.81 11.77
C ILE A 110 -1.49 -10.99 10.40
N LEU A 111 -0.94 -11.83 9.53
CA LEU A 111 -1.55 -12.13 8.22
C LEU A 111 -2.89 -12.85 8.34
N ARG A 112 -3.10 -13.64 9.40
CA ARG A 112 -4.40 -14.23 9.69
C ARG A 112 -5.38 -13.14 10.15
N ALA A 113 -4.98 -12.30 11.10
CA ALA A 113 -5.82 -11.23 11.64
C ALA A 113 -6.21 -10.21 10.55
N SER A 114 -5.31 -9.90 9.61
CA SER A 114 -5.56 -8.94 8.52
C SER A 114 -6.74 -9.34 7.63
N ARG A 115 -7.06 -10.64 7.52
CA ARG A 115 -8.25 -11.12 6.81
C ARG A 115 -9.57 -10.63 7.43
N GLY A 116 -9.56 -10.21 8.69
CA GLY A 116 -10.71 -9.62 9.38
C GLY A 116 -10.72 -8.09 9.37
N MET A 117 -9.80 -7.44 8.64
CA MET A 117 -9.62 -5.98 8.66
C MET A 117 -9.98 -5.35 7.31
N ASN A 118 -10.49 -4.12 7.35
CA ASN A 118 -10.61 -3.27 6.17
C ASN A 118 -9.48 -2.22 6.12
N SER A 119 -9.42 -1.45 5.03
CA SER A 119 -8.38 -0.44 4.79
C SER A 119 -8.37 0.66 5.86
N GLU A 120 -9.53 1.07 6.36
CA GLU A 120 -9.65 2.10 7.39
C GLU A 120 -9.06 1.66 8.72
N MET A 121 -9.23 0.40 9.13
CA MET A 121 -8.59 -0.16 10.33
C MET A 121 -7.06 -0.18 10.20
N ILE A 122 -6.56 -0.58 9.03
CA ILE A 122 -5.11 -0.61 8.74
C ILE A 122 -4.54 0.81 8.75
N ALA A 123 -5.25 1.78 8.16
CA ALA A 123 -4.87 3.18 8.19
C ALA A 123 -4.92 3.74 9.63
N ALA A 124 -5.91 3.35 10.43
CA ALA A 124 -6.08 3.80 11.80
C ALA A 124 -4.89 3.39 12.67
N VAL A 125 -4.49 2.12 12.63
CA VAL A 125 -3.34 1.63 13.42
C VAL A 125 -2.04 2.28 12.96
N THR A 126 -1.86 2.45 11.65
CA THR A 126 -0.67 3.10 11.06
C THR A 126 -0.50 4.53 11.59
N LYS A 127 -1.59 5.29 11.76
CA LYS A 127 -1.55 6.68 12.28
C LYS A 127 -1.08 6.77 13.73
N LEU A 128 -1.14 5.67 14.50
CA LEU A 128 -0.71 5.61 15.90
C LEU A 128 0.71 5.06 16.06
N MET A 129 1.36 4.62 14.99
CA MET A 129 2.67 4.00 15.03
C MET A 129 3.79 5.04 14.85
N SER A 130 4.85 4.91 15.65
CA SER A 130 6.10 5.64 15.42
C SER A 130 6.84 5.12 14.19
N ASN A 131 7.87 5.83 13.73
CA ASN A 131 8.71 5.33 12.62
C ASN A 131 9.34 3.97 12.95
N LEU A 132 9.76 3.76 14.21
CA LEU A 132 10.36 2.48 14.62
C LEU A 132 9.30 1.38 14.70
N ASP A 133 8.10 1.70 15.18
CA ASP A 133 6.97 0.77 15.21
C ASP A 133 6.64 0.29 13.79
N LEU A 134 6.58 1.21 12.82
CA LEU A 134 6.29 0.90 11.42
C LEU A 134 7.35 -0.05 10.81
N VAL A 135 8.64 0.24 11.04
CA VAL A 135 9.74 -0.61 10.56
C VAL A 135 9.71 -1.98 11.24
N HIS A 136 9.56 -2.01 12.57
CA HIS A 136 9.55 -3.24 13.35
C HIS A 136 8.34 -4.12 13.00
N GLY A 137 7.14 -3.56 13.00
CA GLY A 137 5.90 -4.25 12.65
C GLY A 137 5.93 -4.78 11.22
N ALA A 138 6.39 -4.00 10.25
CA ALA A 138 6.52 -4.46 8.87
C ALA A 138 7.54 -5.60 8.72
N ASN A 139 8.68 -5.55 9.43
CA ASN A 139 9.71 -6.60 9.38
C ASN A 139 9.23 -7.98 9.91
N LYS A 140 8.16 -8.00 10.72
CA LYS A 140 7.53 -9.25 11.17
C LYS A 140 6.72 -9.93 10.06
N ILE A 141 6.19 -9.16 9.11
CA ILE A 141 5.23 -9.61 8.10
C ILE A 141 5.97 -10.00 6.83
N GLU A 142 6.01 -11.29 6.50
CA GLU A 142 6.62 -11.80 5.26
C GLU A 142 5.53 -12.07 4.22
N VAL A 143 5.51 -11.30 3.14
CA VAL A 143 4.56 -11.45 2.03
C VAL A 143 5.30 -11.95 0.80
N VAL A 144 5.18 -13.26 0.52
CA VAL A 144 5.81 -13.88 -0.65
C VAL A 144 4.80 -13.99 -1.78
N THR A 145 5.16 -13.50 -2.97
CA THR A 145 4.37 -13.66 -4.21
C THR A 145 5.21 -14.30 -5.30
N LYS A 146 4.56 -14.88 -6.32
CA LYS A 146 5.24 -15.56 -7.42
C LYS A 146 4.60 -15.22 -8.76
N CYS A 147 5.45 -14.78 -9.69
CA CYS A 147 5.15 -14.77 -11.12
C CYS A 147 6.09 -15.78 -11.80
N ASN A 148 7.07 -15.33 -12.61
CA ASN A 148 8.13 -16.20 -13.11
C ASN A 148 9.08 -16.66 -11.99
N ILE A 149 9.41 -15.75 -11.07
CA ILE A 149 10.18 -16.03 -9.85
C ILE A 149 9.41 -15.59 -8.60
N GLU A 150 9.87 -16.04 -7.43
CA GLU A 150 9.36 -15.63 -6.13
C GLU A 150 10.02 -14.33 -5.67
N LEU A 151 9.22 -13.41 -5.12
CA LEU A 151 9.68 -12.16 -4.50
C LEU A 151 9.19 -12.09 -3.05
N GLY A 152 9.92 -11.37 -2.20
CA GLY A 152 9.48 -11.02 -0.84
C GLY A 152 9.98 -11.94 0.29
N ARG A 153 10.88 -12.88 -0.01
CA ARG A 153 11.53 -13.72 1.01
C ARG A 153 12.49 -12.89 1.87
N LYS A 154 12.53 -13.16 3.18
CA LYS A 154 13.52 -12.57 4.08
C LYS A 154 14.94 -12.88 3.60
N GLY A 155 15.82 -11.87 3.70
CA GLY A 155 17.20 -11.94 3.21
C GLY A 155 17.36 -11.65 1.72
N THR A 156 16.28 -11.28 1.01
CA THR A 156 16.34 -10.82 -0.38
C THR A 156 15.89 -9.36 -0.50
N LEU A 157 16.44 -8.65 -1.48
CA LEU A 157 16.00 -7.32 -1.87
C LEU A 157 15.98 -7.25 -3.40
N SER A 158 14.79 -7.11 -3.95
CA SER A 158 14.57 -7.08 -5.40
C SER A 158 14.46 -5.66 -5.92
N SER A 159 14.85 -5.44 -7.18
CA SER A 159 14.81 -4.13 -7.81
C SER A 159 14.17 -4.18 -9.19
N ARG A 160 13.34 -3.17 -9.48
CA ARG A 160 12.84 -2.91 -10.83
C ARG A 160 13.98 -2.39 -11.70
N LEU A 161 14.08 -2.89 -12.93
CA LEU A 161 14.89 -2.28 -13.98
C LEU A 161 13.97 -1.52 -14.92
N GLN A 162 14.06 -0.18 -14.93
CA GLN A 162 13.21 0.66 -15.78
C GLN A 162 14.02 1.53 -16.75
N PRO A 163 14.46 0.97 -17.90
CA PRO A 163 15.32 1.67 -18.85
C PRO A 163 14.52 2.61 -19.78
N ASN A 164 13.88 3.62 -19.21
CA ASN A 164 13.13 4.61 -19.99
C ASN A 164 14.06 5.43 -20.90
N HIS A 165 13.65 5.66 -22.14
CA HIS A 165 14.32 6.56 -23.07
C HIS A 165 13.39 7.72 -23.43
N PRO A 166 13.84 8.99 -23.52
CA PRO A 166 12.98 10.14 -23.82
C PRO A 166 12.18 10.07 -25.14
N THR A 167 12.51 9.12 -26.00
CA THR A 167 11.89 8.92 -27.32
C THR A 167 11.53 7.45 -27.58
N ASP A 168 11.53 6.61 -26.54
CA ASP A 168 11.31 5.15 -26.67
C ASP A 168 12.20 4.50 -27.74
N ASN A 169 13.43 5.00 -27.85
CA ASN A 169 14.44 4.43 -28.73
C ASN A 169 14.91 3.09 -28.15
N VAL A 170 14.75 2.02 -28.93
CA VAL A 170 15.02 0.66 -28.49
C VAL A 170 16.50 0.45 -28.17
N ASP A 171 17.42 1.01 -28.95
CA ASP A 171 18.85 0.83 -28.71
C ASP A 171 19.30 1.50 -27.41
N GLY A 172 18.82 2.73 -27.15
CA GLY A 172 19.08 3.45 -25.90
C GLY A 172 18.50 2.72 -24.69
N MET A 173 17.27 2.23 -24.80
CA MET A 173 16.63 1.38 -23.78
C MET A 173 17.45 0.11 -23.53
N LEU A 174 17.84 -0.62 -24.57
CA LEU A 174 18.62 -1.85 -24.44
C LEU A 174 20.02 -1.62 -23.86
N ALA A 175 20.62 -0.45 -24.08
CA ALA A 175 21.88 -0.08 -23.44
C ALA A 175 21.72 0.04 -21.92
N SER A 176 20.72 0.78 -21.45
CA SER A 176 20.41 0.92 -20.02
C SER A 176 19.97 -0.41 -19.40
N LEU A 177 19.25 -1.25 -20.15
CA LEU A 177 18.88 -2.61 -19.71
C LEU A 177 20.12 -3.46 -19.43
N LYS A 178 21.08 -3.50 -20.36
CA LYS A 178 22.32 -4.27 -20.19
C LYS A 178 23.13 -3.78 -18.98
N GLU A 179 23.22 -2.47 -18.81
CA GLU A 179 23.90 -1.88 -17.65
C GLU A 179 23.22 -2.28 -16.34
N GLY A 180 21.89 -2.12 -16.23
CA GLY A 180 21.16 -2.47 -15.03
C GLY A 180 21.30 -3.94 -14.63
N LEU A 181 21.21 -4.86 -15.60
CA LEU A 181 21.43 -6.28 -15.33
C LEU A 181 22.85 -6.59 -14.85
N SER A 182 23.87 -5.83 -15.29
CA SER A 182 25.25 -6.02 -14.81
C SER A 182 25.43 -5.68 -13.33
N TYR A 183 24.52 -4.87 -12.76
CA TYR A 183 24.46 -4.56 -11.33
C TYR A 183 23.49 -5.47 -10.54
N GLY A 184 22.90 -6.49 -11.18
CA GLY A 184 21.90 -7.36 -10.56
C GLY A 184 20.51 -6.70 -10.39
N VAL A 185 20.22 -5.64 -11.14
CA VAL A 185 18.91 -4.96 -11.13
C VAL A 185 17.98 -5.58 -12.16
N GLY A 186 16.72 -5.80 -11.81
CA GLY A 186 15.69 -6.26 -12.74
C GLY A 186 15.09 -7.62 -12.41
N ASP A 187 15.37 -8.19 -11.25
CA ASP A 187 14.74 -9.41 -10.75
C ASP A 187 13.26 -9.18 -10.36
N ALA A 188 12.89 -7.97 -9.91
CA ALA A 188 11.51 -7.65 -9.59
C ALA A 188 10.61 -7.55 -10.84
N VAL A 189 11.12 -6.89 -11.89
CA VAL A 189 10.52 -6.73 -13.22
C VAL A 189 11.47 -5.90 -14.10
N ILE A 190 11.55 -6.23 -15.40
CA ILE A 190 12.04 -5.31 -16.44
C ILE A 190 10.82 -4.56 -16.97
N GLY A 191 10.72 -3.26 -16.65
CA GLY A 191 9.55 -2.42 -16.90
C GLY A 191 9.87 -1.23 -17.79
N ILE A 192 9.05 -0.87 -18.78
CA ILE A 192 9.20 0.40 -19.52
C ILE A 192 8.01 1.30 -19.24
N ASN A 193 8.23 2.56 -18.89
CA ASN A 193 7.17 3.57 -18.95
C ASN A 193 7.29 4.31 -20.29
N PRO A 194 6.43 3.98 -21.28
CA PRO A 194 6.57 4.51 -22.62
C PRO A 194 6.15 5.98 -22.68
N VAL A 195 6.76 6.72 -23.61
CA VAL A 195 6.29 8.05 -24.04
C VAL A 195 5.09 7.92 -24.98
N ASP A 196 5.13 6.95 -25.90
CA ASP A 196 4.03 6.62 -26.81
C ASP A 196 3.27 5.38 -26.31
N ASP A 197 2.05 5.59 -25.83
CA ASP A 197 1.16 4.57 -25.28
C ASP A 197 0.21 3.94 -26.32
N SER A 198 0.53 4.05 -27.61
CA SER A 198 -0.17 3.31 -28.66
C SER A 198 0.10 1.80 -28.57
N VAL A 199 -0.86 1.00 -29.06
CA VAL A 199 -0.78 -0.47 -29.04
C VAL A 199 0.48 -0.98 -29.76
N GLU A 200 0.81 -0.41 -30.92
CA GLU A 200 2.02 -0.78 -31.68
C GLU A 200 3.32 -0.44 -30.94
N SER A 201 3.38 0.73 -30.29
CA SER A 201 4.55 1.11 -29.50
C SER A 201 4.73 0.17 -28.30
N VAL A 202 3.67 -0.09 -27.55
CA VAL A 202 3.67 -1.03 -26.42
C VAL A 202 4.10 -2.42 -26.86
N LYS A 203 3.55 -2.94 -27.96
CA LYS A 203 3.93 -4.23 -28.54
C LYS A 203 5.40 -4.28 -28.92
N ARG A 204 5.90 -3.26 -29.62
CA ARG A 204 7.31 -3.14 -30.01
C ARG A 204 8.25 -3.17 -28.80
N LEU A 205 7.92 -2.43 -27.74
CA LEU A 205 8.71 -2.38 -26.51
C LEU A 205 8.67 -3.72 -25.74
N LEU A 206 7.49 -4.33 -25.63
CA LEU A 206 7.33 -5.66 -25.02
C LEU A 206 8.17 -6.72 -25.75
N HIS A 207 8.15 -6.74 -27.09
CA HIS A 207 8.97 -7.66 -27.86
C HIS A 207 10.46 -7.39 -27.67
N ALA A 208 10.90 -6.12 -27.72
CA ALA A 208 12.32 -5.79 -27.57
C ALA A 208 12.91 -6.27 -26.23
N THR A 209 12.19 -6.09 -25.11
CA THR A 209 12.63 -6.60 -23.80
C THR A 209 12.48 -8.10 -23.69
N LYS A 210 11.42 -8.70 -24.25
CA LYS A 210 11.19 -10.15 -24.23
C LYS A 210 12.25 -10.91 -25.03
N ASP A 211 12.57 -10.45 -26.24
CA ASP A 211 13.61 -11.03 -27.09
C ASP A 211 14.97 -11.01 -26.39
N PHE A 212 15.28 -9.92 -25.68
CA PHE A 212 16.48 -9.85 -24.85
C PHE A 212 16.44 -10.89 -23.72
N MET A 213 15.34 -10.95 -22.95
CA MET A 213 15.18 -11.91 -21.85
C MET A 213 15.34 -13.35 -22.33
N ASP A 214 14.75 -13.71 -23.47
CA ASP A 214 14.79 -15.07 -24.02
C ASP A 214 16.20 -15.42 -24.53
N ARG A 215 16.87 -14.47 -25.20
CA ARG A 215 18.24 -14.66 -25.68
C ARG A 215 19.23 -14.90 -24.53
N TRP A 216 19.09 -14.18 -23.43
CA TRP A 216 20.00 -14.27 -22.28
C TRP A 216 19.47 -15.18 -21.16
N LYS A 217 18.29 -15.78 -21.35
CA LYS A 217 17.60 -16.64 -20.37
C LYS A 217 17.45 -15.97 -19.01
N VAL A 218 17.08 -14.69 -18.98
CA VAL A 218 16.97 -13.89 -17.75
C VAL A 218 15.69 -14.30 -17.00
N PRO A 219 15.78 -14.83 -15.76
CA PRO A 219 14.63 -15.28 -15.00
C PRO A 219 13.93 -14.10 -14.32
N THR A 220 13.15 -13.33 -15.07
CA THR A 220 12.40 -12.16 -14.59
C THR A 220 11.05 -12.01 -15.31
N GLN A 221 10.29 -10.97 -14.99
CA GLN A 221 9.03 -10.58 -15.59
C GLN A 221 9.23 -9.39 -16.54
N ASN A 222 8.33 -9.25 -17.52
CA ASN A 222 8.33 -8.17 -18.49
C ASN A 222 7.06 -7.32 -18.34
N CYS A 223 7.18 -6.00 -18.37
CA CYS A 223 6.04 -5.08 -18.29
C CYS A 223 6.29 -3.80 -19.09
N VAL A 224 5.25 -3.29 -19.75
CA VAL A 224 5.24 -1.92 -20.30
C VAL A 224 4.07 -1.19 -19.65
N LEU A 225 4.38 -0.17 -18.86
CA LEU A 225 3.48 0.53 -17.93
C LEU A 225 2.59 1.55 -18.67
N ALA A 226 1.92 1.12 -19.74
CA ALA A 226 0.90 1.88 -20.45
C ALA A 226 -0.48 1.76 -19.79
N HIS A 227 -1.51 2.37 -20.36
CA HIS A 227 -2.89 2.14 -19.90
C HIS A 227 -3.27 0.65 -19.98
N VAL A 228 -4.00 0.14 -18.98
CA VAL A 228 -4.32 -1.31 -18.86
C VAL A 228 -5.02 -1.85 -20.11
N THR A 229 -5.93 -1.07 -20.71
CA THR A 229 -6.64 -1.48 -21.94
C THR A 229 -5.73 -1.51 -23.18
N THR A 230 -4.71 -0.66 -23.24
CA THR A 230 -3.70 -0.72 -24.30
C THR A 230 -2.84 -1.96 -24.15
N GLN A 231 -2.40 -2.27 -22.93
CA GLN A 231 -1.62 -3.48 -22.66
C GLN A 231 -2.40 -4.74 -23.04
N MET A 232 -3.69 -4.84 -22.68
CA MET A 232 -4.54 -5.97 -23.07
C MET A 232 -4.63 -6.14 -24.60
N LYS A 233 -4.89 -5.04 -25.33
CA LYS A 233 -4.95 -5.07 -26.80
C LYS A 233 -3.61 -5.44 -27.45
N ALA A 234 -2.49 -5.03 -26.85
CA ALA A 234 -1.17 -5.41 -27.36
C ALA A 234 -0.88 -6.90 -27.13
N ILE A 235 -1.33 -7.47 -26.01
CA ILE A 235 -1.19 -8.89 -25.69
C ILE A 235 -2.08 -9.78 -26.58
N GLU A 236 -3.24 -9.29 -27.02
CA GLU A 236 -4.16 -10.01 -27.92
C GLU A 236 -3.63 -10.21 -29.35
N GLN A 237 -2.54 -9.52 -29.74
CA GLN A 237 -1.99 -9.51 -31.10
C GLN A 237 -0.62 -10.20 -31.22
#